data_AF-A0A7W0T3X9-F1
#
_entry.id   AF-A0A7W0T3X9-F1
#
_cell.length_a   1.000
_cell.length_b   1.000
_cell.length_c   1.000
_cell.angle_alpha   90.00
_cell.angle_beta   90.00
_cell.angle_gamma   90.00
#
_symmetry.space_group_name_H-M   'P 1'
#
loop_
_entity.id
_entity.type
_entity.pdbx_description
1 polymer ?
#
loop_
_entity_poly.entity_id
_entity_poly.type
_entity_poly.pdbx_seq_one_letter_code
_entity_poly.pdbx_strand_id
1 'polypeptide(L)'
;MPTSTANRMVATSLVLSLVSSLVLSACSSSYTPQSRGRVSMMMMSGQVVYVRDGQTYPHGFLGGGLEDAVAGHPVAVGAAEEYTDRLKLGLLGLFGGMICSVTAMTYALRDLENDPDTSDRNDRNEVPNTLWLSLGCSVVMLLGAGYMASAEPYRWDAVNLFNDAPPQLPTYPGAPPPYQFQPPPRPASAAASLRMRDD
;
A
#
# COMPACT_ATOMS: atom_id res chain seq x y z
N MET A 1 -25.69 0.65 -45.60
CA MET A 1 -24.33 0.23 -45.18
C MET A 1 -23.56 1.42 -44.61
N PRO A 2 -23.53 1.60 -43.27
CA PRO A 2 -22.67 2.58 -42.59
C PRO A 2 -21.88 1.89 -41.47
N THR A 3 -20.75 1.24 -41.78
CA THR A 3 -19.87 0.60 -40.77
C THR A 3 -18.42 1.09 -40.85
N SER A 4 -18.12 2.10 -41.67
CA SER A 4 -16.73 2.45 -42.01
C SER A 4 -16.06 3.47 -41.06
N THR A 5 -16.82 4.32 -40.37
CA THR A 5 -16.26 5.43 -39.57
C THR A 5 -15.93 5.05 -38.12
N ALA A 6 -16.71 4.16 -37.49
CA ALA A 6 -16.48 3.75 -36.09
C ALA A 6 -15.17 2.96 -35.92
N ASN A 7 -14.85 2.07 -36.86
CA ASN A 7 -13.63 1.25 -36.80
C ASN A 7 -12.35 2.10 -36.93
N ARG A 8 -12.42 3.29 -37.54
CA ARG A 8 -11.27 4.20 -37.69
C ARG A 8 -10.93 4.93 -36.39
N MET A 9 -11.93 5.29 -35.57
CA MET A 9 -11.69 5.96 -34.27
C MET A 9 -11.15 5.02 -33.19
N VAL A 10 -11.58 3.75 -33.21
CA VAL A 10 -11.05 2.73 -32.29
C VAL A 10 -9.60 2.41 -32.63
N ALA A 11 -9.27 2.28 -33.92
CA ALA A 11 -7.90 1.99 -34.36
C ALA A 11 -6.91 3.11 -34.05
N THR A 12 -7.29 4.38 -34.21
CA THR A 12 -6.40 5.51 -33.88
C THR A 12 -6.14 5.65 -32.39
N SER A 13 -7.15 5.39 -31.54
CA SER A 13 -6.98 5.45 -30.07
C SER A 13 -6.03 4.36 -29.55
N LEU A 14 -6.10 3.16 -30.13
CA LEU A 14 -5.22 2.03 -29.78
C LEU A 14 -3.77 2.28 -30.20
N VAL A 15 -3.54 2.82 -31.41
CA VAL A 15 -2.19 3.14 -31.90
C VAL A 15 -1.56 4.27 -31.09
N LEU A 16 -2.33 5.31 -30.73
CA LEU A 16 -1.82 6.41 -29.90
C LEU A 16 -1.40 5.90 -28.52
N SER A 17 -2.23 5.07 -27.87
CA SER A 17 -1.91 4.49 -26.57
C SER A 17 -0.68 3.58 -26.61
N LEU A 18 -0.46 2.86 -27.72
CA LEU A 18 0.70 1.97 -27.90
C LEU A 18 1.99 2.75 -28.18
N VAL A 19 1.91 3.83 -28.96
CA VAL A 19 3.07 4.69 -29.22
C VAL A 19 3.47 5.44 -27.95
N SER A 20 2.51 5.90 -27.14
CA SER A 20 2.78 6.53 -25.85
C SER A 20 3.47 5.59 -24.85
N SER A 21 3.13 4.29 -24.85
CA SER A 21 3.79 3.32 -23.97
C SER A 21 5.19 2.93 -24.44
N LEU A 22 5.47 2.95 -25.75
CA LEU A 22 6.82 2.67 -26.28
C LEU A 22 7.85 3.78 -26.01
N VAL A 23 7.43 5.05 -26.01
CA VAL A 23 8.36 6.18 -25.76
C VAL A 23 8.83 6.22 -24.30
N LEU A 24 8.07 5.63 -23.37
CA LEU A 24 8.43 5.54 -21.95
C LEU A 24 9.48 4.45 -21.64
N SER A 25 9.83 3.56 -22.59
CA SER A 25 10.83 2.51 -22.36
C SER A 25 12.28 2.93 -22.66
N ALA A 26 12.54 4.24 -22.86
CA ALA A 26 13.85 4.74 -23.26
C ALA A 26 14.83 4.82 -22.07
N CYS A 27 15.75 3.86 -22.02
CA CYS A 27 17.07 3.91 -21.38
C CYS A 27 17.11 4.25 -19.87
N SER A 28 16.64 3.32 -19.04
CA SER A 28 16.92 3.32 -17.60
C SER A 28 18.38 2.91 -17.33
N SER A 29 19.28 3.89 -17.28
CA SER A 29 20.60 3.72 -16.66
C SER A 29 20.42 3.56 -15.14
N SER A 30 20.70 2.37 -14.61
CA SER A 30 20.67 2.14 -13.16
C SER A 30 22.00 2.55 -12.56
N TYR A 31 22.06 3.73 -11.94
CA TYR A 31 23.18 4.14 -11.10
C TYR A 31 22.88 3.75 -9.66
N THR A 32 23.74 2.92 -9.07
CA THR A 32 23.68 2.56 -7.66
C THR A 32 24.66 3.41 -6.88
N PRO A 33 24.22 4.46 -6.15
CA PRO A 33 25.13 5.24 -5.33
C PRO A 33 25.70 4.35 -4.23
N GLN A 34 27.00 4.07 -4.28
CA GLN A 34 27.71 3.45 -3.15
C GLN A 34 27.86 4.49 -2.03
N SER A 35 26.89 4.53 -1.12
CA SER A 35 27.03 5.23 0.14
C SER A 35 27.26 4.21 1.25
N ARG A 36 28.51 4.13 1.72
CA ARG A 36 28.88 3.24 2.82
C ARG A 36 28.14 3.69 4.09
N GLY A 37 27.50 2.75 4.78
CA GLY A 37 26.73 3.01 6.00
C GLY A 37 25.41 3.77 5.80
N ARG A 38 24.88 3.83 4.58
CA ARG A 38 23.57 4.45 4.30
C ARG A 38 22.67 3.46 3.55
N VAL A 39 21.37 3.61 3.75
CA VAL A 39 20.33 2.89 3.01
C VAL A 39 19.90 3.75 1.82
N SER A 40 19.96 3.17 0.63
CA SER A 40 19.43 3.75 -0.59
C SER A 40 18.29 2.89 -1.14
N MET A 41 17.35 3.51 -1.84
CA MET A 41 16.26 2.82 -2.49
C MET A 41 16.43 2.90 -4.01
N MET A 42 16.30 1.76 -4.68
CA MET A 42 16.39 1.68 -6.13
C MET A 42 15.27 0.80 -6.68
N MET A 43 14.94 0.98 -7.95
CA MET A 43 14.01 0.11 -8.66
C MET A 43 14.82 -0.87 -9.50
N MET A 44 14.78 -2.15 -9.15
CA MET A 44 15.44 -3.23 -9.89
C MET A 44 14.37 -4.17 -10.44
N SER A 45 14.34 -4.33 -11.77
CA SER A 45 13.36 -5.18 -12.45
C SER A 45 11.90 -4.83 -12.13
N GLY A 46 11.58 -3.54 -11.98
CA GLY A 46 10.24 -3.05 -11.65
C GLY A 46 9.83 -3.22 -10.19
N GLN A 47 10.71 -3.73 -9.33
CA GLN A 47 10.48 -3.86 -7.90
C GLN A 47 11.35 -2.88 -7.13
N VAL A 48 10.82 -2.35 -6.04
CA VAL A 48 11.60 -1.56 -5.07
C VAL A 48 12.56 -2.51 -4.35
N VAL A 49 13.83 -2.14 -4.27
CA VAL A 49 14.84 -2.83 -3.47
C VAL A 49 15.63 -1.81 -2.66
N TYR A 50 16.00 -2.17 -1.45
CA TYR A 50 16.86 -1.37 -0.59
C TYR A 50 18.29 -1.86 -0.72
N VAL A 51 19.26 -0.96 -0.71
CA VAL A 51 20.68 -1.31 -0.78
C VAL A 51 21.44 -0.60 0.32
N ARG A 52 22.20 -1.39 1.07
CA ARG A 52 23.09 -0.94 2.15
C ARG A 52 24.38 -1.73 2.08
N ASP A 53 25.51 -1.03 2.11
CA ASP A 53 26.85 -1.64 2.11
C ASP A 53 27.08 -2.67 0.98
N GLY A 54 26.44 -2.45 -0.17
CA GLY A 54 26.50 -3.35 -1.34
C GLY A 54 25.60 -4.58 -1.25
N GLN A 55 24.86 -4.77 -0.15
CA GLN A 55 23.85 -5.82 0.00
C GLN A 55 22.49 -5.31 -0.46
N THR A 56 21.75 -6.16 -1.19
CA THR A 56 20.39 -5.87 -1.67
C THR A 56 19.35 -6.54 -0.80
N TYR A 57 18.39 -5.76 -0.31
CA TYR A 57 17.26 -6.21 0.49
C TYR A 57 15.98 -6.00 -0.32
N PRO A 58 15.40 -7.06 -0.90
CA PRO A 58 14.21 -6.94 -1.72
C PRO A 58 13.03 -6.51 -0.85
N HIS A 59 12.26 -5.51 -1.30
CA HIS A 59 11.12 -5.00 -0.54
C HIS A 59 10.10 -6.09 -0.15
N GLY A 60 9.94 -7.11 -1.01
CA GLY A 60 8.94 -8.14 -0.85
C GLY A 60 7.52 -7.61 -1.06
N PHE A 61 6.53 -8.48 -0.97
CA PHE A 61 5.12 -8.11 -1.17
C PHE A 61 4.52 -7.35 0.02
N LEU A 62 5.08 -7.54 1.22
CA LEU A 62 4.58 -6.97 2.49
C LEU A 62 5.58 -5.99 3.14
N GLY A 63 6.53 -5.47 2.37
CA GLY A 63 7.48 -4.47 2.84
C GLY A 63 8.65 -4.97 3.71
N GLY A 64 8.85 -6.28 3.85
CA GLY A 64 9.80 -6.88 4.80
C GLY A 64 11.27 -6.47 4.62
N GLY A 65 11.75 -6.21 3.40
CA GLY A 65 13.18 -5.92 3.17
C GLY A 65 13.69 -4.63 3.81
N LEU A 66 12.80 -3.75 4.28
CA LEU A 66 13.19 -2.49 4.91
C LEU A 66 13.76 -2.71 6.32
N GLU A 67 13.16 -3.61 7.11
CA GLU A 67 13.58 -3.90 8.49
C GLU A 67 15.03 -4.42 8.52
N ASP A 68 15.37 -5.33 7.60
CA ASP A 68 16.72 -5.86 7.44
C ASP A 68 17.71 -4.77 6.96
N ALA A 69 17.28 -3.89 6.05
CA ALA A 69 18.12 -2.82 5.53
C ALA A 69 18.49 -1.80 6.63
N VAL A 70 17.58 -1.49 7.55
CA VAL A 70 17.82 -0.54 8.65
C VAL A 70 18.28 -1.21 9.96
N ALA A 71 18.58 -2.51 9.92
CA ALA A 71 18.98 -3.29 11.08
C ALA A 71 20.17 -2.67 11.83
N GLY A 72 20.10 -2.69 13.16
CA GLY A 72 21.10 -2.07 14.04
C GLY A 72 20.77 -0.64 14.48
N HIS A 73 19.73 0.00 13.92
CA HIS A 73 19.21 1.28 14.41
C HIS A 73 17.77 1.13 14.94
N PRO A 74 17.56 0.96 16.26
CA PRO A 74 16.27 0.52 16.82
C PRO A 74 15.11 1.47 16.49
N VAL A 75 15.37 2.77 16.42
CA VAL A 75 14.35 3.76 16.07
C VAL A 75 13.93 3.65 14.61
N ALA A 76 14.87 3.33 13.70
CA ALA A 76 14.57 3.14 12.28
C ALA A 76 13.84 1.81 12.04
N VAL A 77 14.21 0.76 12.79
CA VAL A 77 13.50 -0.52 12.77
C VAL A 77 12.04 -0.34 13.19
N GLY A 78 11.76 0.41 14.25
CA GLY A 78 10.37 0.65 14.66
C GLY A 78 9.52 1.39 13.61
N ALA A 79 10.11 2.30 12.83
CA ALA A 79 9.43 2.94 11.71
C ALA A 79 9.22 1.96 10.53
N ALA A 80 10.17 1.06 10.28
CA ALA A 80 10.04 0.00 9.29
C ALA A 80 8.96 -1.04 9.66
N GLU A 81 8.86 -1.41 10.93
CA GLU A 81 7.81 -2.30 11.45
C GLU A 81 6.42 -1.67 11.28
N GLU A 82 6.25 -0.39 11.65
CA GLU A 82 4.98 0.33 11.46
C GLU A 82 4.60 0.41 9.97
N TYR A 83 5.59 0.55 9.09
CA TYR A 83 5.39 0.47 7.64
C TYR A 83 4.84 -0.90 7.21
N THR A 84 5.49 -2.00 7.63
CA THR A 84 5.06 -3.35 7.24
C THR A 84 3.70 -3.71 7.84
N ASP A 85 3.41 -3.30 9.06
CA ASP A 85 2.13 -3.53 9.72
C ASP A 85 0.98 -2.79 9.03
N ARG A 86 1.20 -1.55 8.59
CA ARG A 86 0.22 -0.80 7.81
C ARG A 86 -0.07 -1.44 6.46
N LEU A 87 0.96 -1.94 5.79
CA LEU A 87 0.77 -2.70 4.56
C LEU A 87 -0.03 -3.97 4.81
N LYS A 88 0.33 -4.78 5.81
CA LYS A 88 -0.37 -6.05 6.13
C LYS A 88 -1.85 -5.80 6.45
N LEU A 89 -2.14 -4.84 7.35
CA LEU A 89 -3.50 -4.53 7.76
C LEU A 89 -4.32 -3.89 6.63
N GLY A 90 -3.72 -2.97 5.88
CA GLY A 90 -4.40 -2.34 4.76
C GLY A 90 -4.68 -3.33 3.62
N LEU A 91 -3.77 -4.27 3.38
CA LEU A 91 -3.93 -5.35 2.41
C LEU A 91 -5.05 -6.32 2.84
N LEU A 92 -5.11 -6.67 4.13
CA LEU A 92 -6.20 -7.47 4.70
C LEU A 92 -7.55 -6.77 4.50
N GLY A 93 -7.62 -5.47 4.79
CA GLY A 93 -8.82 -4.66 4.56
C GLY A 93 -9.21 -4.57 3.09
N LEU A 94 -8.22 -4.39 2.21
CA LEU A 94 -8.44 -4.34 0.76
C LEU A 94 -9.01 -5.67 0.25
N PHE A 95 -8.33 -6.80 0.49
CA PHE A 95 -8.80 -8.09 -0.01
C PHE A 95 -10.05 -8.58 0.69
N GLY A 96 -10.18 -8.35 2.00
CA GLY A 96 -11.38 -8.68 2.76
C GLY A 96 -12.60 -7.93 2.24
N GLY A 97 -12.46 -6.62 2.03
CA GLY A 97 -13.51 -5.79 1.44
C GLY A 97 -13.84 -6.19 0.00
N MET A 98 -12.83 -6.49 -0.81
CA MET A 98 -13.01 -6.95 -2.20
C MET A 98 -13.78 -8.28 -2.26
N ILE A 99 -13.35 -9.30 -1.51
CA ILE A 99 -14.00 -10.61 -1.50
C ILE A 99 -15.44 -10.46 -1.01
N CYS A 100 -15.67 -9.72 0.08
CA CYS A 100 -17.02 -9.48 0.58
C CYS A 100 -17.89 -8.73 -0.45
N SER A 101 -17.37 -7.70 -1.11
CA SER A 101 -18.12 -6.92 -2.09
C SER A 101 -18.57 -7.79 -3.27
N VAL A 102 -17.67 -8.65 -3.77
CA VAL A 102 -17.96 -9.57 -4.87
C VAL A 102 -19.00 -10.60 -4.45
N THR A 103 -18.84 -11.24 -3.28
CA THR A 103 -19.80 -12.26 -2.82
C THR A 103 -21.17 -11.66 -2.56
N ALA A 104 -21.26 -10.52 -1.87
CA ALA A 104 -22.53 -9.83 -1.62
C ALA A 104 -23.24 -9.44 -2.92
N MET A 105 -22.49 -8.94 -3.92
CA MET A 105 -23.02 -8.62 -5.23
C MET A 105 -23.53 -9.86 -5.96
N THR A 106 -22.79 -10.97 -5.91
CA THR A 106 -23.24 -12.25 -6.51
C THR A 106 -24.53 -12.75 -5.87
N TYR A 107 -24.67 -12.66 -4.55
CA TYR A 107 -25.93 -13.02 -3.87
C TYR A 107 -27.07 -12.08 -4.25
N ALA A 108 -26.83 -10.77 -4.35
CA ALA A 108 -27.84 -9.81 -4.78
C ALA A 108 -28.34 -10.10 -6.20
N LEU A 109 -27.44 -10.42 -7.14
CA LEU A 109 -27.81 -10.79 -8.50
C LEU A 109 -28.62 -12.09 -8.56
N ARG A 110 -28.25 -13.07 -7.73
CA ARG A 110 -28.98 -14.34 -7.64
C ARG A 110 -30.38 -14.15 -7.05
N ASP A 111 -30.55 -13.26 -6.07
CA ASP A 111 -31.85 -12.97 -5.47
C ASP A 111 -32.80 -12.32 -6.49
N LEU A 112 -32.27 -11.38 -7.29
CA LEU A 112 -32.99 -10.75 -8.41
C LEU A 112 -33.46 -11.74 -9.49
N GLU A 113 -32.69 -12.81 -9.72
CA GLU A 113 -33.06 -13.85 -10.70
C GLU A 113 -34.13 -14.81 -10.17
N ASN A 114 -34.14 -15.09 -8.86
CA ASN A 114 -35.02 -16.09 -8.26
C ASN A 114 -36.39 -15.55 -7.82
N ASP A 115 -36.63 -14.24 -7.87
CA ASP A 115 -37.90 -13.62 -7.47
C ASP A 115 -38.68 -13.02 -8.68
N PRO A 116 -39.32 -13.86 -9.52
CA PRO A 116 -40.07 -13.42 -10.69
C PRO A 116 -41.38 -12.67 -10.36
N ASP A 117 -41.87 -12.80 -9.13
CA ASP A 117 -43.15 -12.20 -8.68
C ASP A 117 -43.01 -10.73 -8.24
N THR A 118 -41.81 -10.17 -8.27
CA THR A 118 -41.56 -8.73 -8.05
C THR A 118 -42.22 -7.79 -9.08
N SER A 119 -42.81 -8.38 -10.12
CA SER A 119 -43.55 -7.73 -11.20
C SER A 119 -44.79 -6.93 -10.74
N ASP A 120 -45.43 -7.31 -9.62
CA ASP A 120 -46.67 -6.66 -9.14
C ASP A 120 -46.44 -5.45 -8.21
N ARG A 121 -45.20 -4.98 -8.06
CA ARG A 121 -44.81 -3.94 -7.08
C ARG A 121 -45.25 -2.52 -7.43
N ASN A 122 -46.15 -2.00 -6.59
CA ASN A 122 -46.19 -0.59 -6.17
C ASN A 122 -45.17 -0.28 -5.04
N ASP A 123 -44.51 -1.30 -4.48
CA ASP A 123 -43.43 -1.21 -3.46
C ASP A 123 -42.02 -1.19 -4.08
N ARG A 124 -41.79 -0.38 -5.11
CA ARG A 124 -40.51 -0.34 -5.86
C ARG A 124 -39.36 0.40 -5.18
N ASN A 125 -39.54 0.85 -3.94
CA ASN A 125 -38.55 1.67 -3.24
C ASN A 125 -37.72 0.90 -2.21
N GLU A 126 -37.96 -0.40 -2.01
CA GLU A 126 -37.15 -1.20 -1.09
C GLU A 126 -35.88 -1.71 -1.79
N VAL A 127 -34.76 -1.12 -1.41
CA VAL A 127 -33.43 -1.54 -1.85
C VAL A 127 -33.07 -2.83 -1.09
N PRO A 128 -32.67 -3.93 -1.78
CA PRO A 128 -32.34 -5.16 -1.10
C PRO A 128 -31.16 -4.96 -0.13
N ASN A 129 -31.27 -5.52 1.08
CA ASN A 129 -30.25 -5.40 2.13
C ASN A 129 -28.86 -5.90 1.68
N THR A 130 -28.81 -6.82 0.72
CA THR A 130 -27.58 -7.34 0.10
C THR A 130 -26.80 -6.26 -0.66
N LEU A 131 -27.50 -5.27 -1.25
CA LEU A 131 -26.85 -4.13 -1.89
C LEU A 131 -26.16 -3.22 -0.87
N TRP A 132 -26.81 -2.94 0.25
CA TRP A 132 -26.23 -2.17 1.35
C TRP A 132 -25.00 -2.84 1.93
N LEU A 133 -25.03 -4.17 2.06
CA LEU A 133 -23.87 -4.96 2.48
C LEU A 133 -22.70 -4.84 1.49
N SER A 134 -22.96 -4.97 0.18
CA SER A 134 -21.92 -4.82 -0.85
C SER A 134 -21.27 -3.43 -0.81
N LEU A 135 -22.09 -2.39 -0.63
CA LEU A 135 -21.61 -1.02 -0.47
C LEU A 135 -20.77 -0.85 0.81
N GLY A 136 -21.19 -1.44 1.93
CA GLY A 136 -20.40 -1.47 3.16
C GLY A 136 -19.04 -2.14 2.97
N CYS A 137 -18.98 -3.26 2.26
CA CYS A 137 -17.73 -3.95 1.95
C CYS A 137 -16.83 -3.18 0.99
N SER A 138 -17.41 -2.42 0.05
CA SER A 138 -16.66 -1.48 -0.79
C SER A 138 -16.01 -0.36 0.04
N VAL A 139 -16.70 0.16 1.06
CA VAL A 139 -16.11 1.16 1.98
C VAL A 139 -14.92 0.58 2.74
N VAL A 140 -15.04 -0.65 3.28
CA VAL A 140 -13.93 -1.34 3.95
C VAL A 140 -12.73 -1.53 3.02
N MET A 141 -12.98 -1.92 1.76
CA MET A 141 -11.94 -2.06 0.75
C MET A 141 -11.18 -0.73 0.53
N LEU A 142 -11.91 0.40 0.39
CA LEU A 142 -11.33 1.72 0.22
C LEU A 142 -10.55 2.18 1.46
N LEU A 143 -11.05 1.90 2.67
CA LEU A 143 -10.34 2.18 3.90
C LEU A 143 -9.04 1.37 4.00
N GLY A 144 -9.06 0.10 3.60
CA GLY A 144 -7.84 -0.73 3.50
C GLY A 144 -6.81 -0.13 2.54
N ALA A 145 -7.26 0.30 1.35
CA ALA A 145 -6.40 0.98 0.37
C ALA A 145 -5.79 2.28 0.93
N GLY A 146 -6.62 3.12 1.57
CA GLY A 146 -6.16 4.37 2.20
C GLY A 146 -5.18 4.12 3.34
N TYR A 147 -5.40 3.06 4.13
CA TYR A 147 -4.49 2.68 5.21
C TYR A 147 -3.12 2.22 4.67
N MET A 148 -3.08 1.45 3.59
CA MET A 148 -1.82 1.12 2.91
C MET A 148 -1.12 2.36 2.37
N ALA A 149 -1.85 3.29 1.74
CA ALA A 149 -1.26 4.54 1.24
C ALA A 149 -0.63 5.38 2.36
N SER A 150 -1.18 5.30 3.58
CA SER A 150 -0.62 5.95 4.76
C SER A 150 0.68 5.32 5.27
N ALA A 151 1.11 4.18 4.73
CA ALA A 151 2.35 3.52 5.12
C ALA A 151 3.59 4.26 4.57
N GLU A 152 3.51 4.82 3.36
CA GLU A 152 4.60 5.52 2.69
C GLU A 152 5.43 6.50 3.54
N PRO A 153 4.85 7.40 4.37
CA PRO A 153 5.65 8.26 5.24
C PRO A 153 6.56 7.49 6.20
N TYR A 154 6.15 6.34 6.72
CA TYR A 154 6.95 5.52 7.63
C TYR A 154 8.14 4.85 6.94
N ARG A 155 7.99 4.51 5.65
CA ARG A 155 9.10 4.04 4.82
C ARG A 155 10.20 5.09 4.71
N TRP A 156 9.82 6.34 4.42
CA TRP A 156 10.78 7.44 4.31
C TRP A 156 11.39 7.80 5.67
N ASP A 157 10.60 7.77 6.74
CA ASP A 157 11.07 8.01 8.10
C ASP A 157 12.13 6.98 8.52
N ALA A 158 11.90 5.69 8.28
CA ALA A 158 12.88 4.64 8.56
C ALA A 158 14.22 4.88 7.84
N VAL A 159 14.18 5.23 6.56
CA VAL A 159 15.39 5.52 5.76
C VAL A 159 16.09 6.78 6.27
N ASN A 160 15.35 7.85 6.58
CA ASN A 160 15.92 9.10 7.07
C ASN A 160 16.53 8.93 8.46
N LEU A 161 15.79 8.32 9.40
CA LEU A 161 16.28 8.01 10.75
C LEU A 161 17.56 7.19 10.73
N PHE A 162 17.69 6.23 9.80
CA PHE A 162 18.91 5.46 9.63
C PHE A 162 20.05 6.30 9.04
N ASN A 163 19.78 7.09 8.00
CA ASN A 163 20.78 7.86 7.25
C ASN A 163 21.27 9.13 7.98
N ASP A 164 20.44 9.69 8.85
CA ASP A 164 20.75 10.87 9.67
C ASP A 164 21.34 10.50 11.03
N ALA A 165 21.27 9.21 11.41
CA ALA A 165 21.94 8.73 12.60
C ALA A 165 23.45 8.99 12.50
N PRO A 166 24.09 9.50 13.57
CA PRO A 166 25.53 9.59 13.59
C PRO A 166 26.13 8.19 13.39
N PRO A 167 27.26 8.06 12.70
CA PRO A 167 27.93 6.78 12.54
C PRO A 167 28.08 6.11 13.91
N GLN A 168 27.57 4.89 14.05
CA GLN A 168 27.78 4.12 15.27
C GLN A 168 29.29 3.90 15.40
N LEU A 169 29.90 4.63 16.34
CA LEU A 169 31.30 4.43 16.66
C LEU A 169 31.46 3.00 17.20
N PRO A 170 32.57 2.31 16.88
CA PRO A 170 32.85 1.01 17.46
C PRO A 170 32.68 1.08 18.99
N THR A 171 31.82 0.23 19.54
CA THR A 171 31.64 0.15 20.98
C THR A 171 32.89 -0.47 21.59
N TYR A 172 33.80 0.37 22.07
CA TYR A 172 34.97 -0.10 22.81
C TYR A 172 34.55 -0.55 24.22
N PRO A 173 35.17 -1.60 24.78
CA PRO A 173 34.93 -2.00 26.16
C PRO A 173 35.16 -0.82 27.11
N GLY A 174 34.14 -0.43 27.87
CA GLY A 174 34.18 0.71 28.79
C GLY A 174 33.66 2.04 28.22
N ALA A 175 33.21 2.09 26.96
CA ALA A 175 32.46 3.23 26.46
C ALA A 175 31.13 3.36 27.25
N PRO A 176 30.72 4.58 27.66
CA PRO A 176 29.40 4.79 28.23
C PRO A 176 28.33 4.30 27.25
N PRO A 177 27.21 3.74 27.74
CA PRO A 177 26.16 3.25 26.87
C PRO A 177 25.75 4.36 25.91
N PRO A 178 25.57 4.06 24.60
CA PRO A 178 25.15 5.06 23.64
C PRO A 178 23.87 5.73 24.12
N TYR A 179 23.76 7.05 23.89
CA TYR A 179 22.59 7.82 24.26
C TYR A 179 21.36 7.13 23.65
N GLN A 180 20.50 6.56 24.50
CA GLN A 180 19.27 5.96 24.02
C GLN A 180 18.34 7.10 23.66
N PHE A 181 18.15 7.32 22.35
CA PHE A 181 17.07 8.19 21.91
C PHE A 181 15.77 7.52 22.32
N GLN A 182 15.16 8.04 23.37
CA GLN A 182 13.80 7.68 23.71
C GLN A 182 12.93 8.41 22.68
N PRO A 183 12.24 7.69 21.77
CA PRO A 183 11.36 8.35 20.82
C PRO A 183 10.36 9.21 21.60
N PRO A 184 9.98 10.38 21.05
CA PRO A 184 8.98 11.22 21.70
C PRO A 184 7.77 10.34 22.00
N PRO A 185 7.18 10.47 23.22
CA PRO A 185 6.05 9.65 23.60
C PRO A 185 5.00 9.72 22.51
N ARG A 186 4.62 8.55 21.98
CA ARG A 186 3.63 8.41 20.92
C ARG A 186 2.42 9.26 21.33
N PRO A 187 2.00 10.27 20.54
CA PRO A 187 0.96 11.17 20.98
C PRO A 187 -0.30 10.36 21.30
N ALA A 188 -0.81 10.53 22.53
CA ALA A 188 -1.94 9.76 23.04
C ALA A 188 -3.20 9.89 22.16
N SER A 189 -3.25 10.89 21.29
CA SER A 189 -4.33 11.10 20.32
C SER A 189 -4.48 9.99 19.27
N ALA A 190 -3.41 9.25 18.94
CA ALA A 190 -3.54 8.12 18.02
C ALA A 190 -4.35 6.96 18.64
N ALA A 191 -4.19 6.71 19.94
CA ALA A 191 -4.95 5.69 20.66
C ALA A 191 -6.35 6.18 21.09
N ALA A 192 -6.51 7.49 21.37
CA ALA A 192 -7.79 8.06 21.79
C ALA A 192 -8.83 8.14 20.66
N SER A 193 -8.40 8.31 19.40
CA SER A 193 -9.32 8.36 18.26
C SER A 193 -10.04 7.04 17.96
N LEU A 194 -9.54 5.93 18.50
CA LEU A 194 -10.15 4.60 18.37
C LEU A 194 -11.09 4.24 19.53
N ARG A 195 -11.12 5.04 20.61
CA ARG A 195 -11.94 4.75 21.81
C ARG A 195 -13.20 5.62 21.95
N MET A 196 -13.41 6.57 21.05
CA MET A 196 -14.50 7.56 21.14
C MET A 196 -15.65 7.28 20.16
N ARG A 197 -15.78 6.04 19.67
CA ARG A 197 -16.80 5.65 18.68
C ARG A 197 -17.68 4.47 19.11
N ASP A 198 -17.57 4.06 20.38
CA ASP A 198 -18.33 2.96 20.98
C ASP A 198 -19.43 3.43 21.96
N ASP A 199 -19.69 4.75 22.04
CA ASP A 199 -20.82 5.36 22.76
C ASP A 199 -21.74 6.11 21.77
#